data_AF-A0AAE9ECP6-F1
#
_entry.id   AF-A0AAE9ECP6-F1
#
_cell.length_a   1.000
_cell.length_b   1.000
_cell.length_c   1.000
_cell.angle_alpha   90.00
_cell.angle_beta   90.00
_cell.angle_gamma   90.00
#
_symmetry.space_group_name_H-M   'P 1'
#
loop_
_entity.id
_entity.type
_entity.pdbx_description
1 polymer ?
#
loop_
_entity_poly.entity_id
_entity_poly.type
_entity_poly.pdbx_seq_one_letter_code
_entity_poly.pdbx_strand_id
1 'polypeptide(L)'
;MSGIPDDLIAKLEKFDDLLTKLEDAVDEIDVGVEKHYERNAHEMALVDSVSMFLMDSLLWATQATKGGGADKNEELLIDLARTKRVTADMKEINLRQDAPRINKQAAGNFVRNALWEVPDQQKTTTEKEVKTEESAKNSLSPAHSSSTRLLFLTLIYPKIQKTCLESSKRIKSTR
;
A
#
# COMPACT_ATOMS: atom_id res chain seq x y z
N MET A 1 -16.28 -43.33 23.95
CA MET A 1 -16.56 -41.99 23.39
C MET A 1 -15.23 -41.30 23.20
N SER A 2 -14.69 -41.34 21.99
CA SER A 2 -13.47 -40.62 21.64
C SER A 2 -13.79 -39.13 21.59
N GLY A 3 -13.24 -38.38 22.56
CA GLY A 3 -13.34 -36.92 22.61
C GLY A 3 -12.69 -36.28 21.38
N ILE A 4 -13.07 -35.02 21.11
CA ILE A 4 -12.46 -34.21 20.06
C ILE A 4 -10.96 -34.12 20.36
N PRO A 5 -10.06 -34.36 19.39
CA PRO A 5 -8.62 -34.32 19.63
C PRO A 5 -8.17 -32.91 20.02
N ASP A 6 -7.31 -32.82 21.04
CA ASP A 6 -6.84 -31.55 21.62
C ASP A 6 -6.18 -30.62 20.59
N ASP A 7 -5.53 -31.18 19.57
CA ASP A 7 -4.93 -30.42 18.47
C ASP A 7 -5.95 -29.60 17.67
N LEU A 8 -7.19 -30.11 17.54
CA LEU A 8 -8.26 -29.38 16.84
C LEU A 8 -8.84 -28.30 17.73
N ILE A 9 -8.94 -28.55 19.04
CA ILE A 9 -9.40 -27.56 20.04
C ILE A 9 -8.45 -26.36 20.03
N ALA A 10 -7.14 -26.60 20.13
CA ALA A 10 -6.14 -25.54 20.10
C ALA A 10 -6.10 -24.75 18.76
N LYS A 11 -6.44 -25.39 17.63
CA LYS A 11 -6.57 -24.70 16.34
C LYS A 11 -7.82 -23.83 16.29
N LEU A 12 -8.92 -24.29 16.89
CA LEU A 12 -10.18 -23.58 16.93
C LEU A 12 -10.08 -22.35 17.84
N GLU A 13 -9.47 -22.48 19.02
CA GLU A 13 -9.18 -21.36 19.92
C GLU A 13 -8.32 -20.29 19.22
N LYS A 14 -7.27 -20.70 18.50
CA LYS A 14 -6.44 -19.77 17.71
C LYS A 14 -7.22 -19.10 16.59
N PHE A 15 -8.17 -19.79 15.98
CA PHE A 15 -9.00 -19.22 14.92
C PHE A 15 -9.97 -18.19 15.49
N ASP A 16 -10.56 -18.45 16.66
CA ASP A 16 -11.41 -17.52 17.40
C ASP A 16 -10.65 -16.25 17.80
N ASP A 17 -9.46 -16.41 18.39
CA ASP A 17 -8.56 -15.29 18.71
C ASP A 17 -8.21 -14.42 17.49
N LEU A 18 -8.11 -15.02 16.31
CA LEU A 18 -7.82 -14.30 15.07
C LEU A 18 -9.05 -13.58 14.52
N LEU A 19 -10.25 -14.15 14.69
CA LEU A 19 -11.50 -13.49 14.32
C LEU A 19 -11.75 -12.27 15.21
N THR A 20 -11.57 -12.39 16.52
CA THR A 20 -11.71 -11.26 17.45
C THR A 20 -10.78 -10.11 17.08
N LYS A 21 -9.51 -10.40 16.78
CA LYS A 21 -8.55 -9.37 16.32
C LYS A 21 -8.91 -8.76 14.98
N LEU A 22 -9.56 -9.54 14.12
CA LEU A 22 -10.02 -9.04 12.82
C LEU A 22 -11.21 -8.10 13.00
N GLU A 23 -12.15 -8.44 13.89
CA GLU A 23 -13.27 -7.58 14.27
C GLU A 23 -12.77 -6.25 14.84
N ASP A 24 -11.85 -6.28 15.80
CA ASP A 24 -11.22 -5.08 16.37
C ASP A 24 -10.59 -4.18 15.28
N ALA A 25 -9.90 -4.80 14.30
CA ALA A 25 -9.25 -4.07 13.21
C ALA A 25 -10.25 -3.51 12.19
N VAL A 26 -11.36 -4.20 11.95
CA VAL A 26 -12.43 -3.73 11.05
C VAL A 26 -13.17 -2.56 11.69
N ASP A 27 -13.44 -2.61 13.00
CA ASP A 27 -14.08 -1.52 13.74
C ASP A 27 -13.26 -0.22 13.70
N GLU A 28 -11.93 -0.30 13.66
CA GLU A 28 -11.06 0.88 13.49
C GLU A 28 -11.21 1.52 12.10
N ILE A 29 -11.45 0.70 11.07
CA ILE A 29 -11.58 1.15 9.67
C ILE A 29 -13.03 1.59 9.37
N ASP A 30 -14.02 1.05 10.07
CA ASP A 30 -15.42 1.41 9.91
C ASP A 30 -15.73 2.74 10.61
N VAL A 31 -15.56 3.82 9.86
CA VAL A 31 -15.80 5.18 10.35
C VAL A 31 -17.20 5.67 9.95
N GLY A 32 -18.04 4.80 9.38
CA GLY A 32 -19.35 5.12 8.85
C GLY A 32 -19.33 5.76 7.45
N VAL A 33 -20.43 5.58 6.72
CA VAL A 33 -20.59 5.99 5.31
C VAL A 33 -20.43 7.51 5.12
N GLU A 34 -21.01 8.32 6.01
CA GLU A 34 -20.95 9.78 5.91
C GLU A 34 -19.52 10.32 6.03
N LYS A 35 -18.78 9.89 7.06
CA LYS A 35 -17.39 10.30 7.28
C LYS A 35 -16.44 9.75 6.22
N HIS A 36 -16.82 8.66 5.53
CA HIS A 36 -16.05 8.12 4.43
C HIS A 36 -16.03 9.08 3.23
N TYR A 37 -17.17 9.73 2.92
CA TYR A 37 -17.28 10.70 1.82
C TYR A 37 -16.65 12.07 2.12
N GLU A 38 -16.41 12.39 3.39
CA GLU A 38 -15.70 13.62 3.80
C GLU A 38 -14.18 13.56 3.51
N ARG A 39 -13.64 12.39 3.15
CA ARG A 39 -12.21 12.20 2.91
C ARG A 39 -11.76 12.80 1.59
N ASN A 40 -10.45 13.09 1.50
CA ASN A 40 -9.83 13.41 0.24
C ASN A 40 -9.98 12.23 -0.74
N ALA A 41 -10.21 12.49 -2.03
CA ALA A 41 -10.45 11.48 -3.06
C ALA A 41 -9.38 10.37 -3.08
N HIS A 42 -8.12 10.73 -2.80
CA HIS A 42 -7.03 9.77 -2.73
C HIS A 42 -7.07 8.89 -1.46
N GLU A 43 -7.47 9.44 -0.31
CA GLU A 43 -7.64 8.67 0.93
C GLU A 43 -8.87 7.76 0.88
N MET A 44 -9.95 8.24 0.26
CA MET A 44 -11.15 7.46 -0.02
C MET A 44 -10.80 6.22 -0.86
N ALA A 45 -10.13 6.44 -2.00
CA ALA A 45 -9.71 5.35 -2.88
C ALA A 45 -8.73 4.35 -2.22
N LEU A 46 -7.91 4.82 -1.26
CA LEU A 46 -7.04 3.94 -0.47
C LEU A 46 -7.88 3.02 0.44
N VAL A 47 -8.84 3.58 1.18
CA VAL A 47 -9.75 2.82 2.03
C VAL A 47 -10.57 1.81 1.21
N ASP A 48 -11.09 2.23 0.06
CA ASP A 48 -11.84 1.35 -0.85
C ASP A 48 -10.99 0.20 -1.39
N SER A 49 -9.71 0.46 -1.69
CA SER A 49 -8.80 -0.59 -2.15
C SER A 49 -8.50 -1.61 -1.05
N VAL A 50 -8.47 -1.19 0.21
CA VAL A 50 -8.25 -2.06 1.38
C VAL A 50 -9.51 -2.84 1.71
N SER A 51 -10.69 -2.20 1.68
CA SER A 51 -11.96 -2.86 1.96
C SER A 51 -12.28 -3.93 0.91
N MET A 52 -12.02 -3.65 -0.37
CA MET A 52 -12.16 -4.65 -1.44
C MET A 52 -11.24 -5.86 -1.21
N PHE A 53 -9.98 -5.63 -0.86
CA PHE A 53 -9.04 -6.73 -0.53
C PHE A 53 -9.46 -7.53 0.71
N LEU A 54 -9.99 -6.87 1.72
CA LEU A 54 -10.49 -7.51 2.94
C LEU A 54 -11.68 -8.43 2.63
N MET A 55 -12.64 -7.95 1.83
CA MET A 55 -13.80 -8.74 1.42
C MET A 55 -13.40 -9.98 0.61
N ASP A 56 -12.48 -9.83 -0.36
CA ASP A 56 -11.99 -10.97 -1.15
C ASP A 56 -11.29 -12.02 -0.25
N SER A 57 -10.51 -11.55 0.72
CA SER A 57 -9.76 -12.42 1.65
C SER A 57 -10.70 -13.17 2.61
N LEU A 58 -11.74 -12.49 3.10
CA LEU A 58 -12.81 -13.12 3.90
C LEU A 58 -13.59 -14.14 3.10
N LEU A 59 -13.94 -13.82 1.84
CA LEU A 59 -14.61 -14.76 0.96
C LEU A 59 -13.74 -16.00 0.74
N TRP A 60 -12.43 -15.84 0.54
CA TRP A 60 -11.52 -16.97 0.49
C TRP A 60 -11.50 -17.79 1.80
N ALA A 61 -11.42 -17.13 2.96
CA ALA A 61 -11.40 -17.79 4.26
C ALA A 61 -12.68 -18.60 4.54
N THR A 62 -13.85 -18.04 4.20
CA THR A 62 -15.14 -18.76 4.34
C THR A 62 -15.26 -19.97 3.42
N GLN A 63 -14.61 -19.94 2.25
CA GLN A 63 -14.57 -21.10 1.38
C GLN A 63 -13.56 -22.14 1.90
N ALA A 64 -12.47 -21.71 2.52
CA ALA A 64 -11.51 -22.59 3.17
C ALA A 64 -12.15 -23.39 4.33
N THR A 65 -13.01 -22.79 5.13
CA THR A 65 -13.71 -23.49 6.24
C THR A 65 -14.68 -24.57 5.75
N LYS A 66 -15.27 -24.40 4.57
CA LYS A 66 -16.12 -25.42 3.92
C LYS A 66 -15.32 -26.56 3.27
N GLY A 67 -14.01 -26.60 3.42
CA GLY A 67 -13.12 -27.54 2.72
C GLY A 67 -12.90 -27.18 1.24
N GLY A 68 -13.23 -25.95 0.86
CA GLY A 68 -12.97 -25.37 -0.45
C GLY A 68 -11.63 -24.66 -0.53
N GLY A 69 -11.23 -24.27 -1.74
CA GLY A 69 -10.07 -23.42 -1.98
C GLY A 69 -10.43 -22.27 -2.92
N ALA A 70 -9.48 -21.37 -3.17
CA ALA A 70 -9.67 -20.26 -4.13
C ALA A 70 -9.99 -20.79 -5.53
N ASP A 71 -9.43 -21.94 -5.88
CA ASP A 71 -9.59 -22.66 -7.13
C ASP A 71 -11.02 -23.19 -7.36
N LYS A 72 -11.81 -23.35 -6.30
CA LYS A 72 -13.19 -23.83 -6.41
C LYS A 72 -14.20 -22.72 -6.71
N ASN A 73 -13.77 -21.46 -6.73
CA ASN A 73 -14.64 -20.30 -6.93
C ASN A 73 -14.06 -19.39 -8.02
N GLU A 74 -14.57 -19.53 -9.25
CA GLU A 74 -14.10 -18.74 -10.38
C GLU A 74 -14.32 -17.23 -10.18
N GLU A 75 -15.46 -16.85 -9.61
CA GLU A 75 -15.78 -15.46 -9.27
C GLU A 75 -14.76 -14.85 -8.29
N LEU A 76 -14.38 -15.60 -7.25
CA LEU A 76 -13.34 -15.18 -6.30
C LEU A 76 -11.98 -14.99 -6.98
N LEU A 77 -11.64 -15.82 -7.98
CA LEU A 77 -10.40 -15.64 -8.74
C LEU A 77 -10.42 -14.38 -9.60
N ILE A 78 -11.57 -14.04 -10.18
CA ILE A 78 -11.78 -12.81 -10.95
C ILE A 78 -11.64 -11.60 -10.02
N ASP A 79 -12.28 -11.62 -8.85
CA ASP A 79 -12.21 -10.55 -7.88
C ASP A 79 -10.80 -10.36 -7.34
N LEU A 80 -10.10 -11.43 -6.97
CA LEU A 80 -8.70 -11.36 -6.56
C LEU A 80 -7.79 -10.78 -7.66
N ALA A 81 -8.05 -11.12 -8.92
CA ALA A 81 -7.30 -10.56 -10.05
C ALA A 81 -7.61 -9.07 -10.26
N ARG A 82 -8.87 -8.66 -10.08
CA ARG A 82 -9.30 -7.27 -10.12
C ARG A 82 -8.67 -6.46 -8.99
N THR A 83 -8.73 -6.97 -7.77
CA THR A 83 -8.13 -6.35 -6.59
C THR A 83 -6.64 -6.18 -6.76
N LYS A 84 -5.94 -7.20 -7.28
CA LYS A 84 -4.51 -7.08 -7.58
C LYS A 84 -4.18 -5.93 -8.55
N ARG A 85 -5.02 -5.69 -9.57
CA ARG A 85 -4.85 -4.58 -10.51
C ARG A 85 -5.06 -3.24 -9.79
N VAL A 86 -6.19 -3.08 -9.11
CA VAL A 86 -6.53 -1.85 -8.38
C VAL A 86 -5.46 -1.49 -7.35
N THR A 87 -4.94 -2.46 -6.60
CA THR A 87 -3.87 -2.18 -5.63
C THR A 87 -2.53 -1.88 -6.30
N ALA A 88 -2.23 -2.44 -7.48
CA ALA A 88 -1.05 -2.10 -8.24
C ALA A 88 -1.11 -0.65 -8.76
N ASP A 89 -2.26 -0.25 -9.29
CA ASP A 89 -2.52 1.11 -9.75
C ASP A 89 -2.41 2.11 -8.59
N MET A 90 -2.97 1.76 -7.42
CA MET A 90 -2.87 2.58 -6.22
C MET A 90 -1.41 2.78 -5.77
N LYS A 91 -0.57 1.75 -5.85
CA LYS A 91 0.87 1.90 -5.56
C LYS A 91 1.55 2.85 -6.53
N GLU A 92 1.25 2.73 -7.82
CA GLU A 92 1.82 3.61 -8.82
C GLU A 92 1.41 5.07 -8.57
N ILE A 93 0.15 5.31 -8.21
CA ILE A 93 -0.35 6.64 -7.85
C ILE A 93 0.41 7.20 -6.63
N ASN A 94 0.59 6.40 -5.57
CA ASN A 94 1.35 6.82 -4.39
C ASN A 94 2.82 7.12 -4.73
N LEU A 95 3.47 6.25 -5.50
CA LEU A 95 4.86 6.46 -5.95
C LEU A 95 5.01 7.74 -6.79
N ARG A 96 4.00 8.08 -7.61
CA ARG A 96 3.98 9.32 -8.39
C ARG A 96 3.76 10.56 -7.51
N GLN A 97 3.04 10.44 -6.39
CA GLN A 97 2.87 11.54 -5.44
C GLN A 97 4.15 11.83 -4.66
N ASP A 98 4.87 10.77 -4.27
CA ASP A 98 6.13 10.87 -3.52
C ASP A 98 7.34 11.15 -4.41
N ALA A 99 7.18 11.11 -5.74
CA ALA A 99 8.27 11.34 -6.68
C ALA A 99 8.82 12.78 -6.57
N PRO A 100 10.15 12.97 -6.58
CA PRO A 100 10.75 14.30 -6.53
C PRO A 100 10.31 15.12 -7.75
N ARG A 101 9.64 16.24 -7.50
CA ARG A 101 9.13 17.12 -8.57
C ARG A 101 10.29 17.91 -9.17
N ILE A 102 10.67 17.59 -10.40
CA ILE A 102 11.70 18.35 -11.14
C ILE A 102 11.17 19.76 -11.41
N ASN A 103 11.97 20.79 -11.09
CA ASN A 103 11.65 22.16 -11.45
C ASN A 103 11.77 22.33 -12.97
N LYS A 104 10.62 22.41 -13.65
CA LYS A 104 10.52 22.54 -15.11
C LYS A 104 11.28 23.76 -15.65
N GLN A 105 11.31 24.85 -14.90
CA GLN A 105 12.02 26.07 -15.30
C GLN A 105 13.54 25.88 -15.23
N ALA A 106 14.05 25.28 -14.16
CA ALA A 106 15.47 24.96 -14.04
C ALA A 106 15.92 23.95 -15.11
N ALA A 107 15.13 22.89 -15.34
CA ALA A 107 15.37 21.94 -16.42
C ALA A 107 15.38 22.61 -17.80
N GLY A 108 14.42 23.52 -18.07
CA GLY A 108 14.38 24.28 -19.31
C GLY A 108 15.59 25.20 -19.49
N ASN A 109 16.07 25.81 -18.41
CA ASN A 109 17.30 26.61 -18.43
C ASN A 109 18.53 25.75 -18.69
N PHE A 110 18.65 24.55 -18.10
CA PHE A 110 19.74 23.62 -18.39
C PHE A 110 19.76 23.21 -19.87
N VAL A 111 18.61 22.85 -20.44
CA VAL A 111 18.51 22.49 -21.86
C VAL A 111 18.83 23.68 -22.76
N ARG A 112 18.34 24.88 -22.42
CA ARG A 112 18.65 26.10 -23.18
C ARG A 112 20.13 26.45 -23.11
N ASN A 113 20.74 26.41 -21.93
CA ASN A 113 22.17 26.69 -21.77
C ASN A 113 23.02 25.67 -22.53
N ALA A 114 22.67 24.38 -22.49
CA ALA A 114 23.36 23.32 -23.24
C ALA A 114 23.21 23.48 -24.77
N LEU A 115 22.08 24.01 -25.26
CA LEU A 115 21.86 24.22 -26.69
C LEU A 115 22.54 25.50 -27.22
N TRP A 116 22.78 26.48 -26.34
CA TRP A 116 23.37 27.78 -26.68
C TRP A 116 24.78 27.97 -26.11
N GLU A 117 25.53 26.88 -25.86
CA GLU A 117 26.95 26.99 -25.55
C GLU A 117 27.66 27.71 -26.70
N VAL A 118 28.17 28.90 -26.43
CA VAL A 118 29.03 29.62 -27.36
C VAL A 118 30.30 28.77 -27.49
N PRO A 119 30.67 28.29 -28.69
CA PRO A 119 31.92 27.58 -28.88
C PRO A 119 33.03 28.62 -28.77
N ASP A 120 33.52 28.87 -27.55
CA ASP A 120 34.86 29.39 -27.19
C ASP A 120 34.90 29.99 -25.78
N GLN A 121 34.61 29.22 -24.73
CA GLN A 121 35.07 29.54 -23.36
C GLN A 121 35.45 28.28 -22.56
N GLN A 122 36.31 27.44 -23.14
CA GLN A 122 37.24 26.68 -22.30
C GLN A 122 38.40 27.59 -21.92
N LYS A 123 38.26 28.34 -20.82
CA LYS A 123 39.41 28.81 -20.01
C LYS A 123 38.92 29.30 -18.65
N THR A 124 39.67 28.84 -17.65
CA THR A 124 39.70 29.21 -16.22
C THR A 124 38.57 28.74 -15.32
N THR A 125 38.79 27.55 -14.76
CA THR A 125 38.57 27.25 -13.35
C THR A 125 38.94 28.43 -12.46
N THR A 126 38.04 28.94 -11.63
CA THR A 126 38.40 29.40 -10.27
C THR A 126 37.18 29.46 -9.35
N GLU A 127 37.37 28.85 -8.19
CA GLU A 127 36.54 28.80 -7.00
C GLU A 127 35.90 30.13 -6.61
N LYS A 128 34.62 30.11 -6.22
CA LYS A 128 34.08 31.00 -5.17
C LYS A 128 33.07 30.26 -4.32
N GLU A 129 33.51 29.83 -3.14
CA GLU A 129 32.64 29.66 -1.97
C GLU A 129 32.00 31.01 -1.63
N VAL A 130 30.69 31.04 -1.36
CA VAL A 130 30.08 31.89 -0.31
C VAL A 130 28.91 31.14 0.33
N LYS A 131 28.96 31.07 1.66
CA LYS A 131 28.02 30.49 2.62
C LYS A 131 26.83 31.41 2.93
N THR A 132 25.70 30.77 3.28
CA THR A 132 24.61 31.17 4.23
C THR A 132 23.81 32.44 3.87
N GLU A 133 22.49 32.41 3.77
CA GLU A 133 21.59 32.59 4.92
C GLU A 133 20.17 32.04 4.72
N GLU A 134 19.67 31.56 5.85
CA GLU A 134 18.36 31.01 6.19
C GLU A 134 17.31 32.12 6.33
N SER A 135 16.11 31.92 5.78
CA SER A 135 14.92 32.64 6.26
C SER A 135 13.73 31.70 6.27
N ALA A 136 13.55 31.04 7.40
CA ALA A 136 12.33 30.37 7.79
C ALA A 136 11.23 31.37 8.19
N LYS A 137 9.99 31.02 7.84
CA LYS A 137 8.68 31.29 8.47
C LYS A 137 7.63 31.34 7.36
N ASN A 138 6.44 30.74 7.42
CA ASN A 138 5.77 29.76 8.27
C ASN A 138 4.47 29.46 7.49
N SER A 139 4.05 28.21 7.29
CA SER A 139 2.93 27.70 8.10
C SER A 139 2.94 26.17 8.16
N LEU A 140 3.15 25.65 9.38
CA LEU A 140 2.91 24.28 9.82
C LEU A 140 1.49 24.25 10.44
N SER A 141 0.60 23.30 10.13
CA SER A 141 0.40 22.01 10.83
C SER A 141 -0.87 21.30 10.27
N PRO A 142 -1.22 20.06 10.70
CA PRO A 142 -0.45 19.07 11.45
C PRO A 142 -0.34 17.69 10.77
N ALA A 143 0.70 16.98 11.17
CA ALA A 143 1.06 15.62 10.81
C ALA A 143 0.25 14.58 11.60
N HIS A 144 -0.99 14.31 11.19
CA HIS A 144 -1.76 13.15 11.70
C HIS A 144 -1.93 12.01 10.67
N SER A 145 -1.70 12.23 9.37
CA SER A 145 -1.93 11.22 8.32
C SER A 145 -0.69 10.38 7.94
N SER A 146 0.52 10.81 8.34
CA SER A 146 1.77 10.14 7.94
C SER A 146 2.05 8.84 8.72
N SER A 147 1.52 8.72 9.94
CA SER A 147 1.80 7.57 10.83
C SER A 147 1.08 6.30 10.37
N THR A 148 -0.21 6.41 10.06
CA THR A 148 -1.01 5.30 9.51
C THR A 148 -0.57 4.92 8.10
N ARG A 149 -0.23 5.90 7.23
CA ARG A 149 0.31 5.63 5.88
C ARG A 149 1.64 4.86 5.92
N LEU A 150 2.57 5.24 6.80
CA LEU A 150 3.83 4.51 6.94
C LEU A 150 3.61 3.11 7.51
N LEU A 151 2.78 2.94 8.56
CA LEU A 151 2.54 1.63 9.17
C LEU A 151 1.88 0.65 8.18
N PHE A 152 0.93 1.11 7.36
CA PHE A 152 0.25 0.26 6.39
C PHE A 152 1.19 -0.20 5.26
N LEU A 153 1.93 0.74 4.65
CA LEU A 153 2.84 0.44 3.53
C LEU A 153 4.10 -0.32 3.96
N THR A 154 4.62 -0.08 5.17
CA THR A 154 5.89 -0.68 5.61
C THR A 154 5.73 -1.96 6.43
N LEU A 155 4.68 -2.11 7.25
CA LEU A 155 4.55 -3.27 8.16
C LEU A 155 3.48 -4.27 7.73
N ILE A 156 2.32 -3.79 7.27
CA ILE A 156 1.17 -4.64 6.96
C ILE A 156 1.28 -5.20 5.53
N TYR A 157 1.59 -4.35 4.56
CA TYR A 157 1.60 -4.69 3.14
C TYR A 157 2.62 -5.79 2.71
N PRO A 158 3.89 -5.78 3.14
CA PRO A 158 4.84 -6.85 2.75
C PRO A 158 4.53 -8.20 3.42
N LYS A 159 3.84 -8.19 4.56
CA LYS A 159 3.47 -9.41 5.29
C LYS A 159 2.30 -10.12 4.62
N ILE A 160 1.33 -9.35 4.10
CA ILE A 160 0.21 -9.83 3.29
C ILE A 160 0.68 -10.36 1.92
N GLN A 161 1.64 -9.70 1.26
CA GLN A 161 2.18 -10.21 -0.01
C GLN A 161 2.94 -11.53 0.15
N LYS A 162 3.71 -11.71 1.23
CA LYS A 162 4.44 -12.95 1.47
C LYS A 162 3.50 -14.13 1.70
N THR A 163 2.44 -13.96 2.50
CA THR A 163 1.46 -15.03 2.74
C THR A 163 0.65 -15.38 1.49
N CYS A 164 0.19 -14.40 0.72
CA CYS A 164 -0.53 -14.65 -0.54
C CYS A 164 0.36 -15.32 -1.61
N LEU A 165 1.62 -14.88 -1.75
CA LEU A 165 2.56 -15.45 -2.72
C LEU A 165 3.02 -16.86 -2.32
N GLU A 166 3.22 -17.13 -1.03
CA GLU A 166 3.53 -18.46 -0.52
C GLU A 166 2.35 -19.43 -0.66
N SER A 167 1.12 -18.99 -0.41
CA SER A 167 -0.09 -19.80 -0.65
C SER A 167 -0.25 -20.13 -2.14
N SER A 168 0.00 -19.18 -3.03
CA SER A 168 -0.04 -19.40 -4.48
C SER A 168 1.06 -20.34 -4.99
N LYS A 169 2.27 -20.27 -4.42
CA LYS A 169 3.37 -21.20 -4.73
C LYS A 169 3.13 -22.61 -4.20
N ARG A 170 2.51 -22.74 -3.01
CA ARG A 170 2.17 -24.04 -2.41
C ARG A 170 1.13 -24.78 -3.26
N ILE A 171 0.15 -24.07 -3.82
CA ILE A 171 -0.87 -24.63 -4.74
C ILE A 171 -0.25 -25.15 -6.05
N LYS A 172 0.82 -24.52 -6.55
CA LYS A 172 1.51 -24.94 -7.78
C LYS A 172 2.50 -26.09 -7.59
N SER A 173 2.96 -26.33 -6.35
CA SER A 173 3.95 -27.38 -6.04
C SER A 173 3.31 -28.74 -5.72
N THR A 174 2.01 -28.79 -5.47
CA THR A 174 1.23 -30.02 -5.24
C THR A 174 0.55 -30.54 -6.51
N ARG A 175 1.01 -30.11 -7.69
CA ARG A 175 0.53 -30.55 -9.00
C ARG A 175 1.65 -31.26 -9.75
#